data_AF-A0A419DC55-F1
#
_entry.id   AF-A0A419DC55-F1
#
_cell.length_a   1.000
_cell.length_b   1.000
_cell.length_c   1.000
_cell.angle_alpha   90.00
_cell.angle_beta   90.00
_cell.angle_gamma   90.00
#
_symmetry.space_group_name_H-M   'P 1'
#
loop_
_entity.id
_entity.type
_entity.pdbx_description
1 polymer ?
#
loop_
_entity_poly.entity_id
_entity_poly.type
_entity_poly.pdbx_seq_one_letter_code
_entity_poly.pdbx_strand_id
1 'polypeptide(L)'
;MSMEQYYRKVQEKVMVQRDVINSLLKDPRIIGDYYEAIVRDAVREAVSASFAVGRGVVLASDGRASKECDIIVYNAVEYGPLFSSGDIVVVSPESVRCVIQVKGTVSMDNMGDAIQGLAAVDQLRTGIWKFIVGFKTNVEYQNLVDQCARSRSVNGIFLFSSAYKQEKEDISLQMQKLVGILKSITAPGVYQTNDAGKYVVLEVGSRDSFQGVPFTE
;
A
#
# COMPACT_ATOMS: atom_id res chain seq x y z
N MET A 1 -13.37 23.39 -3.40
CA MET A 1 -13.22 22.07 -2.74
C MET A 1 -11.83 22.02 -2.14
N SER A 2 -11.68 21.72 -0.84
CA SER A 2 -10.37 21.54 -0.22
C SER A 2 -9.73 20.23 -0.70
N MET A 3 -8.40 20.10 -0.54
CA MET A 3 -7.67 18.87 -0.87
C MET A 3 -8.19 17.68 -0.06
N GLU A 4 -8.54 17.90 1.21
CA GLU A 4 -9.17 16.90 2.07
C GLU A 4 -10.52 16.44 1.51
N GLN A 5 -11.39 17.38 1.13
CA GLN A 5 -12.68 17.06 0.52
C GLN A 5 -12.51 16.26 -0.79
N TYR A 6 -11.49 16.59 -1.59
CA TYR A 6 -11.17 15.84 -2.80
C TYR A 6 -10.84 14.38 -2.50
N TYR A 7 -9.89 14.10 -1.60
CA TYR A 7 -9.51 12.71 -1.28
C TYR A 7 -10.60 11.94 -0.55
N ARG A 8 -11.44 12.60 0.25
CA ARG A 8 -12.65 12.00 0.81
C ARG A 8 -13.58 11.50 -0.31
N LYS A 9 -13.76 12.28 -1.38
CA LYS A 9 -14.54 11.87 -2.57
C LYS A 9 -13.90 10.74 -3.36
N VAL A 10 -12.56 10.71 -3.44
CA VAL A 10 -11.82 9.58 -4.06
C VAL A 10 -12.06 8.30 -3.27
N GLN A 11 -11.98 8.34 -1.95
CA GLN A 11 -12.28 7.18 -1.10
C GLN A 11 -13.74 6.74 -1.25
N GLU A 12 -14.69 7.67 -1.25
CA GLU A 12 -16.11 7.37 -1.50
C GLU A 12 -16.31 6.67 -2.85
N LYS A 13 -15.65 7.13 -3.93
CA LYS A 13 -15.70 6.48 -5.25
C LYS A 13 -15.21 5.04 -5.19
N VAL A 14 -14.06 4.79 -4.56
CA VAL A 14 -13.49 3.44 -4.36
C VAL A 14 -14.47 2.54 -3.60
N MET A 15 -15.11 3.07 -2.56
CA MET A 15 -16.09 2.34 -1.74
C MET A 15 -17.38 2.03 -2.50
N VAL A 16 -17.86 2.94 -3.36
CA VAL A 16 -19.01 2.70 -4.24
C VAL A 16 -18.69 1.60 -5.25
N GLN A 17 -17.51 1.61 -5.88
CA GLN A 17 -17.11 0.55 -6.82
C GLN A 17 -17.06 -0.82 -6.13
N ARG A 18 -16.54 -0.86 -4.90
CA ARG A 18 -16.56 -2.06 -4.04
C ARG A 18 -17.99 -2.58 -3.81
N ASP A 19 -18.93 -1.68 -3.47
CA ASP A 19 -20.33 -2.07 -3.22
C ASP A 19 -21.04 -2.59 -4.45
N VAL A 20 -20.81 -1.96 -5.61
CA VAL A 20 -21.32 -2.45 -6.89
C VAL A 20 -20.83 -3.88 -7.13
N ILE A 21 -19.53 -4.15 -7.01
CA ILE A 21 -19.00 -5.49 -7.27
C ILE A 21 -19.52 -6.54 -6.27
N ASN A 22 -19.61 -6.22 -4.99
CA ASN A 22 -20.22 -7.14 -4.01
C ASN A 22 -21.69 -7.44 -4.29
N SER A 23 -22.41 -6.52 -4.95
CA SER A 23 -23.80 -6.76 -5.35
C SER A 23 -23.94 -7.66 -6.58
N LEU A 24 -22.94 -7.64 -7.46
CA LEU A 24 -22.95 -8.34 -8.74
C LEU A 24 -22.30 -9.73 -8.69
N LEU A 25 -21.28 -9.91 -7.84
CA LEU A 25 -20.45 -11.11 -7.79
C LEU A 25 -20.53 -11.81 -6.43
N LYS A 26 -20.24 -13.11 -6.43
CA LYS A 26 -20.16 -13.94 -5.22
C LYS A 26 -18.82 -14.65 -5.04
N ASP A 27 -18.02 -14.83 -6.11
CA ASP A 27 -16.71 -15.50 -6.00
C ASP A 27 -15.72 -14.56 -5.28
N PRO A 28 -15.21 -14.95 -4.09
CA PRO A 28 -14.30 -14.11 -3.32
C PRO A 28 -12.98 -13.79 -4.03
N ARG A 29 -12.52 -14.66 -4.94
CA ARG A 29 -11.27 -14.44 -5.68
C ARG A 29 -11.44 -13.31 -6.70
N ILE A 30 -12.51 -13.37 -7.48
CA ILE A 30 -12.82 -12.32 -8.48
C ILE A 30 -13.06 -10.97 -7.78
N ILE A 31 -13.74 -10.99 -6.63
CA ILE A 31 -13.92 -9.78 -5.81
C ILE A 31 -12.58 -9.24 -5.30
N GLY A 32 -11.69 -10.13 -4.85
CA GLY A 32 -10.32 -9.79 -4.45
C GLY A 32 -9.52 -9.14 -5.58
N ASP A 33 -9.48 -9.77 -6.75
CA ASP A 33 -8.81 -9.25 -7.95
C ASP A 33 -9.31 -7.84 -8.32
N TYR A 34 -10.62 -7.60 -8.16
CA TYR A 34 -11.19 -6.29 -8.41
C TYR A 34 -10.79 -5.24 -7.37
N TYR A 35 -10.73 -5.61 -6.09
CA TYR A 35 -10.23 -4.73 -5.04
C TYR A 35 -8.79 -4.32 -5.28
N GLU A 36 -7.95 -5.27 -5.69
CA GLU A 36 -6.57 -4.98 -6.08
C GLU A 36 -6.51 -4.02 -7.26
N ALA A 37 -7.34 -4.23 -8.30
CA ALA A 37 -7.39 -3.36 -9.46
C ALA A 37 -7.80 -1.92 -9.10
N ILE A 38 -8.86 -1.73 -8.29
CA ILE A 38 -9.29 -0.38 -7.88
C ILE A 38 -8.18 0.36 -7.12
N VAL A 39 -7.53 -0.32 -6.18
CA VAL A 39 -6.45 0.30 -5.39
C VAL A 39 -5.24 0.58 -6.28
N ARG A 40 -4.90 -0.32 -7.20
CA ARG A 40 -3.80 -0.14 -8.17
C ARG A 40 -4.03 1.10 -9.03
N ASP A 41 -5.24 1.32 -9.52
CA ASP A 41 -5.60 2.50 -10.30
C ASP A 41 -5.47 3.78 -9.48
N ALA A 42 -5.97 3.79 -8.24
CA ALA A 42 -5.84 4.94 -7.34
C ALA A 42 -4.37 5.25 -7.01
N VAL A 43 -3.53 4.23 -6.83
CA VAL A 43 -2.08 4.38 -6.60
C VAL A 43 -1.40 4.93 -7.86
N ARG A 44 -1.77 4.46 -9.05
CA ARG A 44 -1.23 4.93 -10.33
C ARG A 44 -1.52 6.41 -10.58
N GLU A 45 -2.71 6.88 -10.21
CA GLU A 45 -3.07 8.30 -10.28
C GLU A 45 -2.31 9.17 -9.24
N ALA A 46 -1.80 8.56 -8.17
CA ALA A 46 -1.19 9.27 -7.06
C ALA A 46 0.32 9.49 -7.20
N VAL A 47 1.03 8.58 -7.86
CA VAL A 47 2.50 8.59 -7.94
C VAL A 47 3.02 9.49 -9.07
N SER A 48 4.29 9.90 -8.96
CA SER A 48 4.99 10.65 -10.02
C SER A 48 5.09 9.84 -11.33
N ALA A 49 5.11 10.53 -12.47
CA ALA A 49 5.28 9.91 -13.80
C ALA A 49 6.60 9.14 -13.99
N SER A 50 7.59 9.37 -13.14
CA SER A 50 8.83 8.57 -13.12
C SER A 50 8.63 7.15 -12.58
N PHE A 51 7.49 6.88 -11.94
CA PHE A 51 7.15 5.60 -11.35
C PHE A 51 6.02 4.93 -12.13
N ALA A 52 6.17 3.63 -12.35
CA ALA A 52 5.12 2.77 -12.87
C ALA A 52 4.49 1.94 -11.75
N VAL A 53 3.26 1.48 -12.00
CA VAL A 53 2.46 0.71 -11.05
C VAL A 53 1.90 -0.52 -11.75
N GLY A 54 2.20 -1.71 -11.21
CA GLY A 54 1.75 -3.01 -11.71
C GLY A 54 1.53 -4.02 -10.59
N ARG A 55 1.17 -5.26 -10.92
CA ARG A 55 1.17 -6.44 -10.03
C ARG A 55 2.23 -7.43 -10.49
N GLY A 56 2.70 -8.30 -9.62
CA GLY A 56 3.61 -9.37 -10.03
C GLY A 56 4.70 -9.64 -9.01
N VAL A 57 5.93 -9.86 -9.45
CA VAL A 57 6.99 -10.41 -8.57
C VAL A 57 8.25 -9.54 -8.62
N VAL A 58 8.89 -9.41 -7.47
CA VAL A 58 10.24 -8.84 -7.34
C VAL A 58 11.26 -9.98 -7.43
N LEU A 59 12.17 -9.92 -8.39
CA LEU A 59 13.16 -10.97 -8.68
C LEU A 59 14.58 -10.42 -8.55
N ALA A 60 15.33 -10.94 -7.57
CA ALA A 60 16.74 -10.61 -7.37
C ALA A 60 17.64 -11.33 -8.39
N SER A 61 18.84 -10.79 -8.61
CA SER A 61 19.81 -11.32 -9.58
C SER A 61 20.33 -12.72 -9.23
N ASP A 62 20.23 -13.13 -7.97
CA ASP A 62 20.59 -14.47 -7.48
C ASP A 62 19.45 -15.51 -7.61
N GLY A 63 18.32 -15.12 -8.20
CA GLY A 63 17.17 -15.98 -8.43
C GLY A 63 16.17 -16.05 -7.27
N ARG A 64 16.43 -15.39 -6.14
CA ARG A 64 15.42 -15.25 -5.07
C ARG A 64 14.30 -14.32 -5.53
N ALA A 65 13.07 -14.67 -5.19
CA ALA A 65 11.88 -13.95 -5.62
C ALA A 65 10.90 -13.71 -4.46
N SER A 66 10.13 -12.63 -4.55
CA SER A 66 8.98 -12.43 -3.66
C SER A 66 7.83 -13.37 -4.03
N LYS A 67 6.81 -13.45 -3.17
CA LYS A 67 5.48 -13.88 -3.62
C LYS A 67 4.90 -12.83 -4.59
N GLU A 68 3.79 -13.16 -5.25
CA GLU A 68 3.05 -12.16 -6.02
C GLU A 68 2.62 -11.00 -5.09
N CYS A 69 2.97 -9.78 -5.49
CA CYS A 69 2.55 -8.54 -4.86
C CYS A 69 1.37 -7.97 -5.66
N ASP A 70 0.27 -7.69 -4.97
CA ASP A 70 -0.94 -7.12 -5.56
C ASP A 70 -0.67 -5.79 -6.29
N ILE A 71 0.26 -5.00 -5.72
CA ILE A 71 0.73 -3.72 -6.27
C ILE A 71 2.23 -3.55 -6.00
N ILE A 72 2.97 -3.17 -7.04
CA ILE A 72 4.37 -2.78 -7.04
C ILE A 72 4.47 -1.38 -7.64
N VAL A 73 5.06 -0.46 -6.89
CA VAL A 73 5.45 0.88 -7.37
C VAL A 73 6.95 0.87 -7.60
N TYR A 74 7.40 1.10 -8.83
CA TYR A 74 8.81 0.98 -9.21
C TYR A 74 9.26 2.10 -10.16
N ASN A 75 10.53 2.47 -10.08
CA ASN A 75 11.13 3.49 -10.94
C ASN A 75 11.38 2.91 -12.33
N ALA A 76 10.48 3.20 -13.27
CA ALA A 76 10.55 2.69 -14.65
C ALA A 76 11.48 3.52 -15.55
N VAL A 77 11.93 4.69 -15.09
CA VAL A 77 12.85 5.56 -15.85
C VAL A 77 14.28 5.07 -15.71
N GLU A 78 14.69 4.72 -14.49
CA GLU A 78 16.05 4.23 -14.22
C GLU A 78 16.20 2.71 -14.40
N TYR A 79 15.12 1.96 -14.20
CA TYR A 79 15.13 0.50 -14.24
C TYR A 79 14.00 -0.01 -15.15
N GLY A 80 14.36 -0.60 -16.29
CA GLY A 80 13.41 -1.33 -17.11
C GLY A 80 12.94 -2.61 -16.40
N PRO A 81 11.65 -3.00 -16.51
CA PRO A 81 11.18 -4.28 -15.97
C PRO A 81 11.82 -5.45 -16.73
N LEU A 82 12.09 -6.55 -16.02
CA LEU A 82 12.57 -7.80 -16.61
C LEU A 82 11.50 -8.46 -17.49
N PHE A 83 10.23 -8.26 -17.13
CA PHE A 83 9.07 -8.65 -17.90
C PHE A 83 7.95 -7.66 -17.66
N SER A 84 7.18 -7.34 -18.71
CA SER A 84 5.97 -6.54 -18.60
C SER A 84 4.95 -6.97 -19.65
N SER A 85 3.73 -7.26 -19.19
CA SER A 85 2.58 -7.56 -20.05
C SER A 85 1.29 -7.12 -19.36
N GLY A 86 0.67 -6.06 -19.89
CA GLY A 86 -0.48 -5.43 -19.24
C GLY A 86 -0.08 -4.90 -17.85
N ASP A 87 -0.83 -5.30 -16.83
CA ASP A 87 -0.54 -4.95 -15.43
C ASP A 87 0.52 -5.87 -14.79
N ILE A 88 0.90 -6.99 -15.43
CA ILE A 88 1.82 -7.97 -14.83
C ILE A 88 3.27 -7.55 -15.11
N VAL A 89 4.06 -7.41 -14.05
CA VAL A 89 5.47 -7.02 -14.11
C VAL A 89 6.37 -7.96 -13.31
N VAL A 90 7.59 -8.16 -13.81
CA VAL A 90 8.70 -8.71 -13.02
C VAL A 90 9.79 -7.65 -12.98
N VAL A 91 10.20 -7.24 -11.77
CA VAL A 91 11.11 -6.12 -11.58
C VAL A 91 12.24 -6.47 -10.63
N SER A 92 13.38 -5.78 -10.76
CA SER A 92 14.50 -5.96 -9.85
C SER A 92 14.25 -5.23 -8.51
N PRO A 93 14.78 -5.72 -7.38
CA PRO A 93 14.57 -5.09 -6.07
C PRO A 93 15.00 -3.62 -6.01
N GLU A 94 16.03 -3.23 -6.77
CA GLU A 94 16.57 -1.86 -6.83
C GLU A 94 15.57 -0.86 -7.41
N SER A 95 14.74 -1.31 -8.35
CA SER A 95 13.69 -0.48 -8.95
C SER A 95 12.52 -0.20 -8.01
N VAL A 96 12.28 -1.08 -7.03
CA VAL A 96 11.06 -1.08 -6.22
C VAL A 96 11.11 0.04 -5.19
N ARG A 97 10.07 0.88 -5.18
CA ARG A 97 9.86 1.88 -4.14
C ARG A 97 8.96 1.37 -3.04
N CYS A 98 7.84 0.77 -3.43
CA CYS A 98 6.83 0.31 -2.52
C CYS A 98 6.13 -0.93 -3.05
N VAL A 99 5.77 -1.83 -2.13
CA VAL A 99 4.84 -2.93 -2.38
C VAL A 99 3.63 -2.77 -1.47
N ILE A 100 2.44 -3.10 -1.99
CA ILE A 100 1.17 -2.97 -1.25
C ILE A 100 0.41 -4.28 -1.34
N GLN A 101 -0.01 -4.78 -0.18
CA GLN A 101 -0.98 -5.87 -0.07
C GLN A 101 -2.37 -5.30 0.15
N VAL A 102 -3.35 -5.75 -0.62
CA VAL A 102 -4.76 -5.38 -0.51
C VAL A 102 -5.55 -6.48 0.18
N LYS A 103 -6.44 -6.10 1.09
CA LYS A 103 -7.38 -7.00 1.75
C LYS A 103 -8.79 -6.43 1.70
N GLY A 104 -9.75 -7.26 1.30
CA GLY A 104 -11.17 -6.89 1.37
C GLY A 104 -11.63 -6.63 2.80
N THR A 105 -11.22 -7.48 3.73
CA THR A 105 -11.43 -7.31 5.18
C THR A 105 -10.09 -7.50 5.87
N VAL A 106 -9.68 -6.59 6.73
CA VAL A 106 -8.53 -6.77 7.62
C VAL A 106 -9.03 -7.28 8.96
N SER A 107 -8.41 -8.35 9.46
CA SER A 107 -8.65 -8.96 10.77
C SER A 107 -7.32 -9.44 11.34
N MET A 108 -7.26 -9.73 12.65
CA MET A 108 -6.03 -10.24 13.26
C MET A 108 -5.51 -11.52 12.59
N ASP A 109 -6.41 -12.40 12.14
CA ASP A 109 -6.07 -13.68 11.52
C ASP A 109 -5.39 -13.49 10.16
N ASN A 110 -6.00 -12.71 9.26
CA ASN A 110 -5.49 -12.54 7.89
C ASN A 110 -4.37 -11.49 7.78
N MET A 111 -4.16 -10.70 8.83
CA MET A 111 -3.07 -9.73 8.90
C MET A 111 -1.71 -10.43 9.03
N GLY A 112 -1.65 -11.58 9.70
CA GLY A 112 -0.43 -12.39 9.79
C GLY A 112 0.10 -12.81 8.42
N ASP A 113 -0.79 -13.27 7.54
CA ASP A 113 -0.44 -13.67 6.17
C ASP A 113 0.07 -12.50 5.32
N ALA A 114 -0.58 -11.34 5.44
CA ALA A 114 -0.16 -10.12 4.77
C ALA A 114 1.23 -9.66 5.24
N ILE A 115 1.47 -9.68 6.55
CA ILE A 115 2.77 -9.37 7.16
C ILE A 115 3.84 -10.34 6.66
N GLN A 116 3.57 -11.64 6.66
CA GLN A 116 4.54 -12.64 6.21
C GLN A 116 4.91 -12.46 4.73
N GLY A 117 3.92 -12.19 3.87
CA GLY A 117 4.15 -11.91 2.45
C GLY A 117 5.04 -10.68 2.24
N LEU A 118 4.76 -9.60 2.96
CA LEU A 118 5.53 -8.36 2.87
C LEU A 118 6.93 -8.50 3.48
N ALA A 119 7.10 -9.25 4.57
CA ALA A 119 8.40 -9.48 5.21
C ALA A 119 9.37 -10.29 4.34
N ALA A 120 8.87 -11.12 3.41
CA ALA A 120 9.73 -11.80 2.46
C ALA A 120 10.46 -10.82 1.51
N VAL A 121 9.89 -9.62 1.27
CA VAL A 121 10.50 -8.60 0.41
C VAL A 121 11.74 -7.99 1.06
N ASP A 122 11.81 -7.94 2.39
CA ASP A 122 13.00 -7.46 3.13
C ASP A 122 14.25 -8.30 2.84
N GLN A 123 14.06 -9.57 2.49
CA GLN A 123 15.16 -10.47 2.14
C GLN A 123 15.78 -10.12 0.78
N LEU A 124 15.03 -9.42 -0.08
CA LEU A 124 15.48 -9.03 -1.42
C LEU A 124 16.23 -7.70 -1.37
N ARG A 125 15.66 -6.69 -0.70
CA ARG A 125 16.31 -5.39 -0.46
C ARG A 125 15.68 -4.72 0.76
N THR A 126 16.53 -4.23 1.66
CA THR A 126 16.08 -3.38 2.78
C THR A 126 15.61 -2.02 2.28
N GLY A 127 14.69 -1.39 3.00
CA GLY A 127 14.24 -0.03 2.69
C GLY A 127 13.10 0.06 1.66
N ILE A 128 12.59 -1.07 1.15
CA ILE A 128 11.35 -1.05 0.37
C ILE A 128 10.18 -0.74 1.30
N TRP A 129 9.36 0.26 0.94
CA TRP A 129 8.15 0.59 1.69
C TRP A 129 7.10 -0.50 1.52
N LYS A 130 6.56 -1.00 2.63
CA LYS A 130 5.54 -2.07 2.62
C LYS A 130 4.25 -1.59 3.25
N PHE A 131 3.15 -1.61 2.49
CA PHE A 131 1.84 -1.15 2.97
C PHE A 131 0.78 -2.24 2.92
N ILE A 132 -0.19 -2.13 3.81
CA ILE A 132 -1.45 -2.87 3.76
C ILE A 132 -2.58 -1.88 3.49
N VAL A 133 -3.43 -2.19 2.50
CA VAL A 133 -4.66 -1.43 2.23
C VAL A 133 -5.87 -2.33 2.45
N GLY A 134 -6.78 -1.91 3.33
CA GLY A 134 -8.00 -2.64 3.70
C GLY A 134 -9.27 -1.90 3.33
N PHE A 135 -10.24 -2.58 2.72
CA PHE A 135 -11.55 -1.96 2.43
C PHE A 135 -12.44 -1.86 3.67
N LYS A 136 -12.31 -2.79 4.62
CA LYS A 136 -12.98 -2.74 5.92
C LYS A 136 -12.16 -3.45 7.00
N THR A 137 -12.39 -3.10 8.25
CA THR A 137 -11.85 -3.80 9.42
C THR A 137 -12.94 -4.03 10.48
N ASN A 138 -12.79 -5.11 11.24
CA ASN A 138 -13.51 -5.35 12.50
C ASN A 138 -12.57 -5.28 13.72
N VAL A 139 -11.36 -4.76 13.54
CA VAL A 139 -10.34 -4.54 14.57
C VAL A 139 -10.08 -3.04 14.66
N GLU A 140 -9.94 -2.52 15.88
CA GLU A 140 -9.57 -1.11 16.11
C GLU A 140 -8.28 -0.76 15.37
N TYR A 141 -8.26 0.42 14.75
CA TYR A 141 -7.17 0.88 13.90
C TYR A 141 -5.84 0.88 14.65
N GLN A 142 -5.83 1.29 15.92
CA GLN A 142 -4.61 1.32 16.74
C GLN A 142 -4.03 -0.08 16.95
N ASN A 143 -4.87 -1.11 17.17
CA ASN A 143 -4.39 -2.48 17.34
C ASN A 143 -3.70 -3.00 16.06
N LEU A 144 -4.19 -2.58 14.90
CA LEU A 144 -3.56 -2.93 13.62
C LEU A 144 -2.23 -2.21 13.44
N VAL A 145 -2.17 -0.91 13.76
CA VAL A 145 -0.91 -0.14 13.76
C VAL A 145 0.12 -0.79 14.69
N ASP A 146 -0.29 -1.18 15.89
CA ASP A 146 0.58 -1.85 16.86
C ASP A 146 1.06 -3.20 16.34
N GLN A 147 0.22 -3.97 15.66
CA GLN A 147 0.61 -5.23 15.04
C GLN A 147 1.61 -5.02 13.89
N CYS A 148 1.43 -3.98 13.06
CA CYS A 148 2.43 -3.58 12.07
C CYS A 148 3.76 -3.22 12.75
N ALA A 149 3.74 -2.45 13.83
CA ALA A 149 4.94 -2.03 14.55
C ALA A 149 5.69 -3.24 15.14
N ARG A 150 4.96 -4.20 15.72
CA ARG A 150 5.52 -5.46 16.24
C ARG A 150 6.09 -6.36 15.16
N SER A 151 5.56 -6.29 13.93
CA SER A 151 6.09 -7.07 12.81
C SER A 151 7.48 -6.64 12.35
N ARG A 152 7.85 -5.38 12.64
CA ARG A 152 9.11 -4.74 12.21
C ARG A 152 9.33 -4.75 10.69
N SER A 153 8.27 -4.94 9.92
CA SER A 153 8.33 -5.07 8.47
C SER A 153 7.32 -4.19 7.76
N VAL A 154 6.07 -4.11 8.23
CA VAL A 154 5.04 -3.31 7.56
C VAL A 154 5.17 -1.85 7.96
N ASN A 155 5.37 -0.98 6.97
CA ASN A 155 5.56 0.46 7.16
C ASN A 155 4.26 1.25 7.19
N GLY A 156 3.10 0.67 6.89
CA GLY A 156 1.85 1.43 6.89
C GLY A 156 0.63 0.55 6.70
N ILE A 157 -0.48 0.95 7.30
CA ILE A 157 -1.78 0.34 7.10
C ILE A 157 -2.84 1.41 6.88
N PHE A 158 -3.64 1.26 5.83
CA PHE A 158 -4.66 2.23 5.43
C PHE A 158 -6.00 1.53 5.27
N LEU A 159 -7.06 2.09 5.88
CA LEU A 159 -8.37 1.45 5.95
C LEU A 159 -9.46 2.39 5.42
N PHE A 160 -10.34 1.91 4.57
CA PHE A 160 -11.42 2.74 4.00
C PHE A 160 -12.74 2.64 4.75
N SER A 161 -12.86 1.70 5.68
CA SER A 161 -14.03 1.53 6.55
C SER A 161 -13.64 0.82 7.85
N SER A 162 -14.32 1.16 8.94
CA SER A 162 -14.19 0.50 10.23
C SER A 162 -15.57 0.21 10.82
N ALA A 163 -15.69 -0.90 11.56
CA ALA A 163 -16.86 -1.21 12.37
C ALA A 163 -17.01 -0.27 13.58
N TYR A 164 -15.94 0.41 13.98
CA TYR A 164 -15.89 1.30 15.15
C TYR A 164 -16.26 2.73 14.76
N LYS A 165 -17.48 3.16 15.14
CA LYS A 165 -18.05 4.45 14.73
C LYS A 165 -17.20 5.66 15.12
N GLN A 166 -16.48 5.58 16.24
CA GLN A 166 -15.60 6.62 16.73
C GLN A 166 -14.41 6.90 15.79
N GLU A 167 -14.01 5.92 14.96
CA GLU A 167 -12.88 6.06 14.03
C GLU A 167 -13.29 6.69 12.69
N LYS A 168 -14.59 6.97 12.47
CA LYS A 168 -15.13 7.36 11.17
C LYS A 168 -14.41 8.56 10.55
N GLU A 169 -14.05 9.56 11.36
CA GLU A 169 -13.38 10.75 10.85
C GLU A 169 -11.95 10.44 10.42
N ASP A 170 -11.18 9.74 11.25
CA ASP A 170 -9.81 9.32 10.91
C ASP A 170 -9.77 8.39 9.69
N ILE A 171 -10.72 7.47 9.60
CA ILE A 171 -10.88 6.56 8.45
C ILE A 171 -11.20 7.34 7.16
N SER A 172 -11.91 8.46 7.25
CA SER A 172 -12.22 9.29 6.08
C SER A 172 -10.99 10.00 5.49
N LEU A 173 -9.90 10.09 6.27
CA LEU A 173 -8.63 10.72 5.88
C LEU A 173 -7.60 9.72 5.35
N GLN A 174 -7.88 8.41 5.37
CA GLN A 174 -6.90 7.37 5.06
C GLN A 174 -6.44 7.41 3.60
N MET A 175 -7.32 7.71 2.65
CA MET A 175 -6.92 7.92 1.25
C MET A 175 -5.97 9.12 1.10
N GLN A 176 -6.24 10.23 1.79
CA GLN A 176 -5.34 11.39 1.78
C GLN A 176 -3.97 11.04 2.35
N LYS A 177 -3.93 10.31 3.47
CA LYS A 177 -2.70 9.86 4.12
C LYS A 177 -1.89 8.96 3.20
N LEU A 178 -2.51 7.94 2.61
CA LEU A 178 -1.88 7.04 1.64
C LEU A 178 -1.29 7.82 0.45
N VAL A 179 -2.09 8.68 -0.18
CA VAL A 179 -1.64 9.46 -1.35
C VAL A 179 -0.53 10.44 -0.98
N GLY A 180 -0.61 11.10 0.18
CA GLY A 180 0.44 11.99 0.66
C GLY A 180 1.78 11.27 0.80
N ILE A 181 1.76 10.08 1.41
CA ILE A 181 2.94 9.24 1.57
C ILE A 181 3.47 8.76 0.22
N LEU A 182 2.60 8.25 -0.66
CA LEU A 182 3.00 7.81 -2.01
C LEU A 182 3.67 8.95 -2.80
N LYS A 183 3.12 10.17 -2.74
CA LYS A 183 3.71 11.35 -3.37
C LYS A 183 5.07 11.71 -2.79
N SER A 184 5.23 11.63 -1.47
CA SER A 184 6.51 11.90 -0.80
C SER A 184 7.57 10.87 -1.20
N ILE A 185 7.26 9.57 -1.16
CA ILE A 185 8.22 8.51 -1.48
C ILE A 185 8.49 8.38 -2.98
N THR A 186 7.63 8.94 -3.84
CA THR A 186 7.83 8.97 -5.31
C THR A 186 8.19 10.35 -5.84
N ALA A 187 8.52 11.31 -4.96
CA ALA A 187 8.97 12.64 -5.36
C ALA A 187 10.30 12.56 -6.15
N PRO A 188 10.60 13.54 -7.03
CA PRO A 188 11.86 13.60 -7.77
C PRO A 188 13.11 13.65 -6.85
N GLY A 189 14.21 13.05 -7.31
CA GLY A 189 15.36 12.59 -6.51
C GLY A 189 16.04 13.57 -5.54
N VAL A 190 15.87 14.90 -5.68
CA VAL A 190 16.44 15.87 -4.72
C VAL A 190 15.66 15.88 -3.38
N TYR A 191 14.38 15.48 -3.41
CA TYR A 191 13.47 15.48 -2.25
C TYR A 191 13.06 14.07 -1.84
N GLN A 192 13.69 13.06 -2.42
CA GLN A 192 13.23 11.69 -2.32
C GLN A 192 13.78 11.00 -1.07
N THR A 193 12.88 10.59 -0.18
CA THR A 193 13.20 9.63 0.89
C THR A 193 13.28 8.24 0.27
N ASN A 194 14.51 7.76 0.06
CA ASN A 194 14.74 6.57 -0.74
C ASN A 194 14.27 5.29 -0.04
N ASP A 195 14.60 5.14 1.24
CA ASP A 195 14.36 3.91 1.99
C ASP A 195 13.41 4.12 3.17
N ALA A 196 12.55 3.13 3.38
CA ALA A 196 11.63 3.06 4.50
C ALA A 196 12.38 3.01 5.84
N GLY A 197 11.93 3.82 6.80
CA GLY A 197 12.47 3.79 8.16
C GLY A 197 11.93 2.64 9.00
N LYS A 198 12.37 2.58 10.27
CA LYS A 198 11.94 1.58 11.26
C LYS A 198 10.68 2.01 12.01
N TYR A 199 9.61 2.29 11.27
CA TYR A 199 8.33 2.74 11.82
C TYR A 199 7.17 2.42 10.87
N VAL A 200 5.97 2.44 11.46
CA VAL A 200 4.68 2.48 10.77
C VAL A 200 4.30 3.94 10.54
N VAL A 201 4.39 4.41 9.30
CA VAL A 201 3.96 5.76 8.92
C VAL A 201 2.44 5.89 9.02
N LEU A 202 2.00 7.00 9.59
CA LEU A 202 0.59 7.38 9.68
C LEU A 202 0.28 8.56 8.76
N GLU A 203 1.23 9.48 8.61
CA GLU A 203 1.08 10.65 7.73
C GLU A 203 2.42 11.31 7.40
N VAL A 204 2.40 12.21 6.42
CA VAL A 204 3.51 13.10 6.10
C VAL A 204 3.47 14.28 7.08
N GLY A 205 4.56 14.46 7.81
CA GLY A 205 4.80 15.58 8.71
C GLY A 205 5.30 16.84 7.98
N SER A 206 5.88 17.78 8.73
CA SER A 206 6.44 19.01 8.16
C SER A 206 7.82 18.75 7.54
N ARG A 207 8.14 19.48 6.44
CA ARG A 207 9.42 19.41 5.72
C ARG A 207 9.81 17.98 5.27
N ASP A 208 8.87 17.27 4.65
CA ASP A 208 9.08 15.90 4.12
C ASP A 208 9.52 14.85 5.15
N SER A 209 9.26 15.11 6.44
CA SER A 209 9.39 14.11 7.49
C SER A 209 8.14 13.22 7.54
N PHE A 210 8.27 12.01 8.07
CA PHE A 210 7.14 11.12 8.31
C PHE A 210 6.81 11.06 9.81
N GLN A 211 5.52 11.08 10.14
CA GLN A 211 5.04 10.82 11.50
C GLN A 211 4.49 9.39 11.56
N GLY A 212 4.83 8.68 12.63
CA GLY A 212 4.51 7.27 12.73
C GLY A 212 4.82 6.65 14.08
N VAL A 213 4.45 5.38 14.22
CA VAL A 213 4.74 4.56 15.40
C VAL A 213 6.03 3.78 15.15
N PRO A 214 7.08 3.93 15.98
CA PRO A 214 8.32 3.15 15.83
C PRO A 214 8.07 1.66 15.86
N PHE A 215 8.87 0.89 15.12
CA PHE A 215 8.92 -0.55 15.29
C PHE A 215 9.35 -0.89 16.71
N THR A 216 8.71 -1.88 17.32
CA THR A 216 9.06 -2.29 18.68
C THR A 216 10.47 -2.88 18.72
N GLU A 217 11.20 -2.61 19.81
CA GLU A 217 12.57 -3.11 20.02
C GLU A 217 12.68 -4.65 19.94
#